data_AF-A0A816E1R1-F1
#
_entry.id   AF-A0A816E1R1-F1
#
_cell.length_a   1.000
_cell.length_b   1.000
_cell.length_c   1.000
_cell.angle_alpha   90.00
_cell.angle_beta   90.00
_cell.angle_gamma   90.00
#
_symmetry.space_group_name_H-M   'P 1'
#
loop_
_entity.id
_entity.type
_entity.pdbx_description
1 polymer ?
#
loop_
_entity_poly.entity_id
_entity_poly.type
_entity_poly.pdbx_seq_one_letter_code
_entity_poly.pdbx_strand_id
1 'polypeptide(L)' 'MSLMPKTRSTNARPIPDGTEVFVTFYDKQDEELCTVTNYHLSPTAYEKSFKEAGFAEFKWVPFQCDPETVNKEFYDDLIK' A
#
# COMPACT_ATOMS: atom_id res chain seq x y z
N MET A 1 16.01 -15.93 10.82
CA MET A 1 16.61 -14.60 10.58
C MET A 1 15.50 -13.57 10.77
N SER A 2 15.57 -12.79 11.85
CA SER A 2 14.54 -11.79 12.19
C SER A 2 14.81 -10.51 11.40
N LEU A 3 13.89 -10.14 10.50
CA LEU A 3 13.94 -8.84 9.82
C LEU A 3 13.50 -7.78 10.83
N MET A 4 14.44 -6.95 11.27
CA MET A 4 14.13 -5.82 12.15
C MET A 4 13.09 -4.90 11.50
N PRO A 5 12.14 -4.33 12.27
CA PRO A 5 11.27 -3.30 11.77
C PRO A 5 12.12 -2.09 11.39
N LYS A 6 12.16 -1.76 10.09
CA LYS A 6 12.81 -0.52 9.62
C LYS A 6 12.09 0.65 10.27
N THR A 7 12.76 1.28 11.23
CA THR A 7 12.38 2.55 11.83
C THR A 7 12.05 3.54 10.73
N ARG A 8 10.83 4.07 10.75
CA ARG A 8 10.35 5.13 9.86
C ARG A 8 11.31 6.32 9.98
N SER A 9 12.15 6.53 8.96
CA SER A 9 13.05 7.69 8.91
C SER A 9 12.22 8.96 8.86
N THR A 10 12.29 9.79 9.91
CA THR A 10 11.48 11.00 10.09
C THR A 10 11.94 12.20 9.27
N ASN A 11 12.92 12.03 8.37
CA ASN A 11 13.55 13.12 7.60
C ASN A 11 13.25 13.09 6.09
N ALA A 12 12.30 12.27 5.63
CA ALA A 12 11.95 12.22 4.22
C ALA A 12 11.09 13.44 3.82
N ARG A 13 11.46 14.12 2.73
CA ARG A 13 10.62 15.15 2.12
C ARG A 13 9.29 14.52 1.66
N PRO A 14 8.16 15.24 1.75
CA PRO A 14 6.90 14.77 1.18
C PRO A 14 7.08 14.42 -0.30
N ILE A 15 6.56 13.27 -0.72
CA ILE A 15 6.59 12.82 -2.12
C ILE A 15 5.48 13.59 -2.86
N PRO A 16 5.75 14.22 -4.01
CA PRO A 16 4.71 14.89 -4.79
C PRO A 16 3.67 13.92 -5.36
N ASP A 17 2.45 14.41 -5.56
CA ASP A 17 1.40 13.66 -6.24
C ASP A 17 1.76 13.40 -7.70
N GLY A 18 1.43 12.21 -8.20
CA GLY A 18 1.79 11.75 -9.54
C GLY A 18 3.24 11.25 -9.66
N THR A 19 4.02 11.20 -8.56
CA THR A 19 5.35 10.57 -8.58
C THR A 19 5.20 9.07 -8.81
N GLU A 20 5.94 8.51 -9.77
CA GLU A 20 5.97 7.07 -10.01
C GLU A 20 6.64 6.33 -8.84
N VAL A 21 5.96 5.29 -8.39
CA VAL A 21 6.40 4.38 -7.34
C VAL A 21 6.46 2.99 -7.95
N PHE A 22 7.66 2.42 -8.01
CA PHE A 22 7.88 1.06 -8.51
C PHE A 22 7.89 0.09 -7.33
N VAL A 23 7.04 -0.92 -7.40
CA VAL A 23 7.03 -2.03 -6.46
C VAL A 23 7.48 -3.28 -7.20
N THR A 24 8.65 -3.79 -6.84
CA THR A 24 9.21 -5.02 -7.43
C THR A 24 9.07 -6.16 -6.43
N PHE A 25 8.37 -7.21 -6.86
CA PHE A 25 8.26 -8.48 -6.16
C PHE A 25 9.26 -9.45 -6.78
N TYR A 26 9.98 -10.15 -5.91
CA TYR A 26 10.88 -11.22 -6.32
C TYR A 26 10.27 -12.55 -5.92
N ASP A 27 10.01 -13.41 -6.90
CA ASP A 27 9.65 -14.79 -6.65
C ASP A 27 10.92 -15.63 -6.54
N LYS A 28 11.10 -16.27 -5.38
CA LYS A 28 12.26 -17.13 -5.12
C LYS A 28 12.13 -18.52 -5.77
N GLN A 29 10.92 -18.94 -6.12
CA GLN A 29 10.69 -20.27 -6.70
C GLN A 29 11.01 -20.27 -8.19
N ASP A 30 10.55 -19.26 -8.91
CA ASP A 30 10.72 -19.15 -10.37
C ASP A 30 11.86 -18.20 -10.79
N GLU A 31 12.56 -17.60 -9.83
CA GLU A 31 13.59 -16.55 -10.04
C GLU A 31 13.11 -15.33 -10.84
N GLU A 32 11.79 -15.14 -10.93
CA GLU A 32 11.18 -14.06 -11.70
C GLU A 32 11.05 -12.74 -10.91
N LEU A 33 11.06 -11.64 -11.65
CA LEU A 33 10.82 -10.29 -11.13
C LEU A 33 9.51 -9.77 -11.73
N CYS A 34 8.52 -9.52 -10.88
CA CYS A 34 7.32 -8.79 -11.26
C CYS A 34 7.45 -7.35 -10.77
N THR A 35 7.33 -6.37 -11.65
CA THR A 35 7.35 -4.94 -11.27
C THR A 35 6.01 -4.30 -11.60
N VAL A 36 5.42 -3.66 -10.58
CA VAL A 36 4.20 -2.88 -10.70
C VAL A 36 4.56 -1.41 -10.58
N THR A 37 4.16 -0.62 -11.58
CA THR A 37 4.23 0.84 -11.52
C THR A 37 2.94 1.36 -10.89
N ASN A 38 3.09 2.17 -9.85
CA ASN A 38 2.01 2.89 -9.19
C ASN A 38 2.33 4.38 -9.14
N TYR A 39 1.36 5.22 -8.80
CA TYR A 39 1.54 6.66 -8.65
C TYR A 39 1.23 7.07 -7.22
N HIS A 40 2.14 7.81 -6.60
CA HIS A 40 1.91 8.39 -5.29
C HIS A 40 0.77 9.40 -5.37
N LEU A 41 -0.18 9.27 -4.44
CA LEU A 41 -1.22 10.26 -4.18
C LEU A 41 -1.23 10.58 -2.69
N SER A 42 -1.24 11.87 -2.39
CA SER A 42 -1.33 12.39 -1.04
C SER A 42 -2.69 12.05 -0.43
N PRO A 43 -2.79 12.02 0.91
CA PRO A 43 -4.07 11.75 1.56
C PRO A 43 -5.19 12.70 1.12
N THR A 44 -4.85 13.97 0.90
CA THR A 44 -5.78 15.00 0.43
C THR A 44 -6.26 14.74 -0.99
N ALA A 45 -5.38 14.26 -1.88
CA ALA A 45 -5.75 13.92 -3.25
C ALA A 45 -6.73 12.73 -3.28
N TYR A 46 -6.47 11.68 -2.49
CA TYR A 46 -7.41 10.57 -2.35
C TYR A 46 -8.78 11.04 -1.88
N GLU A 47 -8.86 11.75 -0.75
CA GLU A 47 -10.12 12.20 -0.19
C GLU A 47 -10.93 13.06 -1.19
N LYS A 48 -10.24 13.96 -1.90
CA LYS A 48 -10.86 14.78 -2.95
C LYS A 48 -11.45 13.91 -4.06
N SER A 49 -10.69 12.95 -4.59
CA SER A 49 -11.16 12.06 -5.65
C SER A 49 -12.35 11.21 -5.22
N PHE A 50 -12.35 10.68 -3.99
CA PHE A 50 -13.49 9.93 -3.47
C PHE A 50 -14.75 10.79 -3.31
N LYS A 51 -14.60 12.04 -2.83
CA LYS A 51 -15.73 12.98 -2.75
C LYS A 51 -16.28 13.36 -4.12
N GLU A 52 -15.41 13.62 -5.10
CA GLU A 52 -15.82 13.95 -6.48
C GLU A 52 -16.53 12.78 -7.17
N ALA A 53 -16.18 11.54 -6.82
CA ALA A 53 -16.88 10.33 -7.28
C ALA A 53 -18.24 10.10 -6.59
N GLY A 54 -18.63 10.94 -5.62
CA GLY A 54 -19.92 10.87 -4.95
C GLY A 54 -19.97 9.95 -3.73
N PHE A 55 -18.82 9.52 -3.19
CA PHE A 55 -18.79 8.75 -1.96
C PHE A 55 -19.17 9.63 -0.76
N ALA A 56 -20.10 9.13 0.06
CA ALA A 56 -20.61 9.87 1.22
C ALA A 56 -19.62 9.90 2.40
N GLU A 57 -18.75 8.90 2.51
CA GLU A 57 -17.77 8.78 3.58
C GLU A 57 -16.43 8.31 3.04
N PHE A 58 -15.36 8.85 3.62
CA PHE A 58 -13.98 8.46 3.37
C PHE A 58 -13.25 8.26 4.70
N LYS A 59 -12.63 7.10 4.89
CA LYS A 59 -11.88 6.73 6.11
C LYS A 59 -10.60 6.01 5.75
N TRP A 60 -9.51 6.41 6.38
CA TRP A 60 -8.26 5.67 6.33
C TRP A 60 -8.34 4.45 7.25
N VAL A 61 -8.17 3.26 6.67
CA VAL A 61 -8.07 2.02 7.42
C VAL A 61 -6.60 1.60 7.46
N PRO A 62 -6.02 1.33 8.65
CA PRO A 62 -4.69 0.76 8.75
C PRO A 62 -4.62 -0.57 7.98
N PHE A 63 -3.70 -0.65 7.02
CA PHE A 63 -3.44 -1.87 6.27
C PHE A 63 -2.43 -2.74 7.04
N GLN A 64 -2.72 -4.03 7.19
CA GLN A 64 -1.87 -4.98 7.91
C GLN A 64 -1.42 -6.10 6.94
N CYS A 65 -0.19 -6.00 6.44
CA CYS A 65 0.37 -6.95 5.47
C CYS A 65 1.27 -8.02 6.12
N ASP A 66 1.07 -8.32 7.39
CA ASP A 66 1.85 -9.36 8.06
C ASP A 66 1.16 -10.72 7.84
N PRO A 67 1.80 -11.65 7.10
CA PRO A 67 1.23 -12.96 6.76
C PRO A 67 1.01 -13.86 7.98
N GLU A 68 1.59 -13.53 9.13
CA GLU A 68 1.36 -14.24 10.40
C GLU A 68 0.21 -13.63 11.21
N THR A 69 -0.40 -12.55 10.75
CA THR A 69 -1.55 -11.93 11.44
C THR A 69 -2.80 -12.79 11.27
N VAL A 70 -3.42 -13.11 12.41
CA VAL A 70 -4.54 -14.07 12.55
C VAL A 70 -5.87 -13.62 11.89
N ASN A 71 -5.98 -12.38 11.41
CA ASN A 71 -7.20 -11.85 10.77
C ASN A 71 -7.31 -12.17 9.27
N LYS A 72 -7.29 -13.47 8.93
CA LYS A 72 -7.55 -13.96 7.57
C LYS A 72 -8.93 -13.58 7.03
N GLU A 73 -9.94 -13.50 7.91
CA GLU A 73 -11.34 -13.30 7.52
C GLU A 73 -11.57 -12.00 6.71
N PHE A 74 -10.84 -10.92 6.99
CA PHE A 74 -10.97 -9.67 6.23
C PHE A 74 -10.46 -9.80 4.79
N TYR A 75 -9.45 -10.64 4.57
CA TYR A 75 -8.82 -10.80 3.26
C TYR A 75 -9.50 -11.87 2.39
N ASP A 76 -10.18 -12.85 3.00
CA ASP A 76 -10.94 -13.87 2.27
C ASP A 76 -12.13 -13.28 1.50
N ASP A 77 -12.67 -12.14 1.92
CA ASP A 77 -13.76 -11.44 1.20
C ASP A 77 -13.28 -10.69 -0.06
N LEU A 78 -11.98 -10.41 -0.19
CA LEU A 78 -11.41 -9.69 -1.34
C LEU A 78 -11.02 -10.62 -2.51
N ILE A 79 -10.90 -11.94 -2.28
CA ILE A 79 -10.40 -12.93 -3.26
C ILE A 79 -11.53 -13.88 -3.73
N LYS A 80 -12.80 -13.45 -3.67
CA LYS A 80 -13.93 -14.22 -4.24
C LYS A 80 -14.24 -13.85 -5.68
#